data_AF-A0A965UWR2-F1
#
_entry.id   AF-A0A965UWR2-F1
#
_cell.length_a   1.000
_cell.length_b   1.000
_cell.length_c   1.000
_cell.angle_alpha   90.00
_cell.angle_beta   90.00
_cell.angle_gamma   90.00
#
_symmetry.space_group_name_H-M   'P 1'
#
loop_
_entity.id
_entity.type
_entity.pdbx_description
1 polymer ?
#
loop_
_entity_poly.entity_id
_entity_poly.type
_entity_poly.pdbx_seq_one_letter_code
_entity_poly.pdbx_strand_id
1 'polypeptide(L)' 'MKHEKTYATLKDENGDLVNAWIYGEFIHKEDLWANYHIQDLGEGNDGGRYMLTIENEGWLDDDLAKLEGILFEWMEDV' A
#
# COMPACT_ATOMS: atom_id res chain seq x y z
N MET A 1 -16.59 -1.93 5.50
CA MET A 1 -16.72 -1.96 4.01
C MET A 1 -16.25 -3.32 3.51
N LYS A 2 -16.54 -3.75 2.27
CA LYS A 2 -15.70 -4.78 1.64
C LYS A 2 -14.49 -4.06 1.05
N HIS A 3 -13.31 -4.29 1.61
CA HIS A 3 -12.07 -3.68 1.14
C HIS A 3 -11.63 -4.42 -0.13
N GLU A 4 -12.10 -3.97 -1.30
CA GLU A 4 -11.57 -4.46 -2.57
C GLU A 4 -10.09 -4.06 -2.68
N LYS A 5 -9.23 -4.99 -3.13
CA LYS A 5 -7.81 -4.71 -3.33
C LYS A 5 -7.32 -5.18 -4.69
N THR A 6 -6.44 -4.40 -5.30
CA THR A 6 -5.84 -4.67 -6.61
C THR A 6 -4.32 -4.59 -6.50
N TYR A 7 -3.61 -5.57 -7.03
CA TYR A 7 -2.15 -5.48 -7.16
C TYR A 7 -1.79 -4.76 -8.46
N ALA A 8 -0.96 -3.73 -8.38
CA ALA A 8 -0.59 -2.89 -9.53
C ALA A 8 0.86 -2.43 -9.46
N THR A 9 1.41 -2.08 -10.62
CA THR A 9 2.69 -1.38 -10.75
C THR A 9 2.42 0.07 -11.14
N LEU A 10 2.82 1.02 -10.29
CA LEU A 10 2.55 2.46 -10.43
C LEU A 10 3.82 3.27 -10.26
N LYS A 11 3.79 4.55 -10.61
CA LYS A 11 4.91 5.47 -10.35
C LYS A 11 4.84 6.02 -8.93
N ASP A 12 5.97 6.07 -8.25
CA ASP A 12 6.14 6.80 -6.99
C ASP A 12 6.39 8.31 -7.23
N GLU A 13 6.75 9.05 -6.18
CA GLU A 13 7.00 10.50 -6.23
C GLU A 13 8.27 10.84 -7.01
N ASN A 14 9.18 9.88 -7.18
CA ASN A 14 10.40 10.02 -7.96
C ASN A 14 10.20 9.62 -9.43
N GLY A 15 9.03 9.07 -9.77
CA GLY A 15 8.71 8.56 -11.10
C GLY A 15 9.17 7.12 -11.34
N ASP A 16 9.67 6.43 -10.31
CA ASP A 16 10.10 5.05 -10.37
C ASP A 16 8.91 4.11 -10.29
N LEU A 17 8.98 2.96 -10.98
CA LEU A 17 7.92 1.96 -10.95
C LEU A 17 8.03 1.11 -9.68
N VAL A 18 6.95 1.13 -8.89
CA VAL A 18 6.81 0.41 -7.63
C VAL A 18 5.60 -0.52 -7.70
N ASN A 19 5.74 -1.73 -7.18
CA ASN A 19 4.62 -2.66 -7.02
C ASN A 19 3.91 -2.38 -5.70
N ALA A 20 2.57 -2.38 -5.71
CA ALA A 20 1.78 -2.14 -4.51
C ALA A 20 0.43 -2.84 -4.56
N TRP A 21 -0.10 -3.14 -3.37
CA TRP A 21 -1.52 -3.40 -3.18
C TRP A 21 -2.25 -2.08 -3.04
N ILE A 22 -3.26 -1.85 -3.87
CA ILE A 22 -4.14 -0.68 -3.86
C ILE A 22 -5.48 -1.07 -3.26
N TYR A 23 -6.00 -0.27 -2.34
CA TYR A 23 -7.22 -0.58 -1.57
C TYR A 23 -8.35 0.41 -1.90
N GLY A 24 -9.55 -0.13 -2.12
CA GLY A 24 -10.73 0.65 -2.51
C GLY A 24 -10.80 0.93 -4.01
N GLU A 25 -11.55 1.98 -4.38
CA GLU A 25 -11.63 2.43 -5.77
C GLU A 25 -10.28 3.01 -6.22
N PHE A 26 -9.88 2.71 -7.45
CA PHE A 26 -8.64 3.23 -8.02
C PHE A 26 -8.80 4.73 -8.33
N ILE A 27 -8.33 5.58 -7.43
CA ILE A 27 -8.50 7.04 -7.51
C ILE A 27 -7.63 7.61 -8.65
N HIS A 28 -6.37 7.16 -8.77
CA HIS A 28 -5.43 7.68 -9.77
C HIS A 28 -4.54 6.58 -10.38
N LYS A 29 -4.80 6.22 -11.64
CA LYS A 29 -4.20 5.06 -12.35
C LYS A 29 -2.69 5.09 -12.60
N GLU A 30 -2.03 6.21 -12.37
CA GLU A 30 -0.60 6.38 -12.70
C GLU A 30 0.25 6.86 -11.52
N ASP A 31 -0.39 7.26 -10.42
CA ASP A 31 0.25 7.90 -9.26
C ASP A 31 -0.04 7.07 -8.00
N LEU A 32 0.98 6.41 -7.46
CA LEU A 32 0.89 5.56 -6.28
C LEU A 32 0.36 6.33 -5.06
N TRP A 33 0.89 7.53 -4.81
CA TRP A 33 0.66 8.30 -3.59
C TRP A 33 -0.74 8.91 -3.52
N ALA A 34 -1.43 8.97 -4.65
CA ALA A 34 -2.81 9.41 -4.73
C ALA A 34 -3.83 8.27 -4.51
N ASN A 35 -3.38 7.07 -4.11
CA ASN A 35 -4.23 5.94 -3.74
C ASN A 35 -3.89 5.41 -2.34
N TYR A 36 -4.85 4.76 -1.67
CA TYR A 36 -4.57 3.96 -0.47
C TYR A 36 -3.78 2.72 -0.87
N HIS A 37 -2.58 2.57 -0.32
CA HIS A 37 -1.67 1.54 -0.80
C HIS A 37 -0.76 0.96 0.28
N ILE A 38 -0.28 -0.25 0.02
CA ILE A 38 0.85 -0.87 0.73
C ILE A 38 1.86 -1.28 -0.34
N GLN A 39 3.08 -0.73 -0.26
CA GLN A 39 4.14 -1.02 -1.22
C GLN A 39 4.75 -2.39 -0.94
N ASP A 40 5.06 -3.11 -2.02
CA ASP A 40 5.80 -4.36 -2.00
C ASP A 40 7.27 -4.06 -2.33
N LEU A 41 8.14 -4.22 -1.34
CA LEU A 41 9.56 -3.92 -1.46
C LEU A 41 10.36 -5.07 -2.08
N GLY A 42 9.70 -6.19 -2.44
CA GLY A 42 10.32 -7.27 -3.22
C GLY A 42 11.50 -7.97 -2.55
N GLU A 43 11.70 -7.77 -1.24
CA GLU A 43 12.73 -8.49 -0.49
C GLU A 43 12.32 -9.97 -0.39
N GLY A 44 13.16 -10.87 -0.94
CA GLY A 44 12.90 -12.30 -1.13
C GLY A 44 12.81 -13.15 0.15
N ASN A 45 12.08 -12.66 1.14
CA ASN A 45 11.75 -13.32 2.39
C ASN A 45 10.48 -14.16 2.12
N ASP A 46 10.27 -15.28 2.81
CA ASP A 46 9.07 -16.13 2.67
C ASP A 46 7.73 -15.40 2.93
N GLY A 47 7.76 -14.12 3.32
CA GLY A 47 6.60 -13.22 3.44
C GLY A 47 6.68 -11.92 2.64
N GLY A 48 7.79 -11.59 1.96
CA GLY A 48 8.01 -10.26 1.37
C GLY A 48 8.17 -9.16 2.44
N ARG A 49 8.87 -8.06 2.12
CA ARG A 49 8.87 -6.86 2.98
C ARG A 49 7.88 -5.84 2.41
N TYR A 50 7.03 -5.29 3.26
CA TYR A 50 6.00 -4.33 2.88
C TYR A 50 6.18 -2.99 3.59
N MET A 51 5.72 -1.92 2.94
CA MET A 51 5.68 -0.58 3.52
C MET A 51 4.28 0.01 3.43
N LEU A 52 3.72 0.40 4.57
CA LEU A 52 2.54 1.25 4.64
C LEU A 52 3.00 2.67 4.96
N THR A 53 2.49 3.66 4.21
CA THR A 53 2.69 5.08 4.53
C THR A 53 1.33 5.74 4.60
N ILE A 54 1.08 6.44 5.71
CA ILE A 54 -0.14 7.20 5.95
C ILE A 54 0.29 8.57 6.47
N GLU A 55 -0.16 9.63 5.81
CA GLU A 55 0.26 11.01 6.11
C GLU A 55 1.79 11.15 6.15
N ASN A 56 2.37 11.41 7.34
CA ASN A 56 3.82 11.54 7.54
C ASN A 56 4.44 10.37 8.32
N GLU A 57 3.68 9.28 8.52
CA GLU A 57 4.11 8.10 9.27
C GLU A 57 4.27 6.89 8.34
N GLY A 58 5.31 6.09 8.61
CA GLY A 58 5.64 4.90 7.84
C GLY A 58 5.83 3.67 8.73
N TRP A 59 5.26 2.55 8.31
CA TRP A 59 5.39 1.24 8.96
C TRP A 59 5.99 0.24 7.98
N LEU A 60 6.99 -0.51 8.45
CA LEU A 60 7.62 -1.60 7.72
C LEU A 60 7.37 -2.91 8.46
N ASP A 61 6.85 -3.91 7.75
CA ASP A 61 6.63 -5.24 8.30
C ASP A 61 6.69 -6.30 7.19
N ASP A 62 6.98 -7.54 7.57
CA ASP A 62 6.95 -8.69 6.66
C ASP A 62 5.58 -9.40 6.69
N ASP A 63 4.66 -8.96 7.57
CA ASP A 63 3.27 -9.41 7.64
C ASP A 63 2.31 -8.39 6.99
N LEU A 64 1.87 -8.69 5.76
CA LEU A 64 0.90 -7.86 5.04
C LEU A 64 -0.43 -7.70 5.82
N ALA A 65 -0.90 -8.75 6.49
CA ALA A 65 -2.19 -8.70 7.19
C ALA A 65 -2.14 -7.74 8.38
N LYS A 66 -0.98 -7.63 9.04
CA LYS A 66 -0.76 -6.65 10.09
C LYS A 66 -0.83 -5.21 9.56
N LEU A 67 -0.19 -4.92 8.44
CA LEU A 67 -0.27 -3.59 7.82
C LEU A 67 -1.67 -3.28 7.29
N GLU A 68 -2.36 -4.26 6.72
CA GLU A 68 -3.78 -4.14 6.33
C GLU A 68 -4.66 -3.76 7.53
N GLY A 69 -4.41 -4.34 8.72
CA GLY A 69 -5.11 -3.97 9.95
C GLY A 69 -4.95 -2.49 10.31
N ILE A 70 -3.73 -1.97 10.25
CA ILE A 70 -3.42 -0.54 10.50
C ILE A 70 -4.12 0.34 9.47
N LEU A 71 -4.01 -0.01 8.18
CA LEU A 71 -4.63 0.76 7.10
C LEU A 71 -6.15 0.81 7.25
N PHE A 72 -6.80 -0.32 7.53
CA PHE A 72 -8.26 -0.37 7.61
C PHE A 72 -8.79 0.37 8.83
N GLU A 73 -8.11 0.30 9.97
CA GLU A 73 -8.45 1.10 11.15
C GLU A 73 -8.38 2.60 10.80
N TRP A 74 -7.29 3.05 10.16
CA TRP A 74 -7.16 4.43 9.73
C TRP A 74 -8.23 4.84 8.69
N MET A 75 -8.52 3.99 7.69
CA MET A 75 -9.56 4.26 6.68
C MET A 75 -10.98 4.38 7.27
N GLU A 76 -11.25 3.75 8.42
CA GLU A 76 -12.55 3.85 9.11
C GLU A 76 -12.66 5.14 9.95
N ASP A 77 -11.53 5.73 10.33
CA ASP A 77 -11.45 6.99 11.08
C ASP A 77 -11.52 8.26 10.21
N VAL A 78 -11.41 8.10 8.88
CA VAL A 78 -11.50 9.17 7.85
C VAL A 78 -12.92 9.35 7.33
#